data_AF-A0A6V7HRH0-F1
#
_entry.id   AF-A0A6V7HRH0-F1
#
_cell.length_a   1.000
_cell.length_b   1.000
_cell.length_c   1.000
_cell.angle_alpha   90.00
_cell.angle_beta   90.00
_cell.angle_gamma   90.00
#
_symmetry.space_group_name_H-M   'P 1'
#
loop_
_entity.id
_entity.type
_entity.pdbx_description
1 polymer ?
#
loop_
_entity_poly.entity_id
_entity_poly.type
_entity_poly.pdbx_seq_one_letter_code
_entity_poly.pdbx_strand_id
1 'polypeptide(L)' 'FQRACTKYGVPDVDLFQAVDLMERKNIAQVTNTIFAIGRA' A
#
# COMPACT_ATOMS: atom_id res chain seq x y z
N PHE A 1 5.16 -6.45 -4.15
CA PHE A 1 4.73 -5.66 -2.98
C PHE A 1 3.28 -5.99 -2.59
N GLN A 2 2.32 -5.83 -3.51
CA GLN A 2 0.90 -6.04 -3.20
C GLN A 2 0.58 -7.42 -2.62
N ARG A 3 0.95 -8.50 -3.32
CA ARG A 3 0.82 -9.88 -2.81
C ARG A 3 1.52 -10.16 -1.48
N ALA A 4 2.62 -9.44 -1.18
CA ALA A 4 3.33 -9.60 0.08
C ALA A 4 2.55 -8.93 1.23
N CYS A 5 1.92 -7.78 0.97
CA CYS A 5 1.05 -7.09 1.92
C CYS A 5 -0.24 -7.86 2.16
N THR A 6 -0.87 -8.40 1.10
CA THR A 6 -2.04 -9.28 1.23
C THR A 6 -1.72 -10.53 2.05
N LYS A 7 -0.52 -11.11 1.88
CA LYS A 7 -0.04 -12.24 2.70
C LYS A 7 0.26 -11.85 4.15
N TYR A 8 0.61 -10.58 4.38
CA TYR A 8 0.81 -10.02 5.72
C TYR A 8 -0.51 -9.72 6.46
N GLY A 9 -1.66 -9.89 5.80
CA GLY A 9 -2.97 -9.57 6.37
C GLY A 9 -3.38 -8.11 6.21
N VAL A 10 -2.63 -7.32 5.44
CA VAL A 10 -3.03 -5.95 5.11
C VAL A 10 -4.22 -6.00 4.15
N PRO A 11 -5.33 -5.34 4.49
CA PRO A 11 -6.52 -5.35 3.66
C PRO A 11 -6.26 -4.64 2.33
N ASP A 12 -6.86 -5.16 1.25
CA ASP A 12 -6.69 -4.65 -0.13
C ASP A 12 -7.07 -3.16 -0.28
N VAL A 13 -7.87 -2.62 0.63
CA VAL A 13 -8.27 -1.19 0.66
C VAL A 13 -7.11 -0.27 1.02
N ASP A 14 -6.17 -0.75 1.82
CA ASP A 14 -4.97 -0.01 2.22
C ASP A 14 -3.82 -0.23 1.25
N LEU A 15 -4.00 -1.06 0.22
CA LEU A 15 -2.97 -1.41 -0.75
C LEU A 15 -2.90 -0.38 -1.88
N PHE A 16 -1.76 0.31 -2.02
CA PHE A 16 -1.56 1.24 -3.13
C PHE A 16 -1.48 0.51 -4.48
N GLN A 17 -1.98 1.15 -5.54
CA GLN A 17 -1.79 0.67 -6.89
C GLN A 17 -0.41 1.11 -7.42
N ALA A 18 0.26 0.25 -8.19
CA ALA A 18 1.58 0.56 -8.75
C ALA A 18 1.58 1.85 -9.60
N VAL A 19 0.42 2.20 -10.18
CA VAL A 19 0.18 3.45 -10.92
C VAL A 19 0.33 4.68 -10.02
N ASP A 20 -0.16 4.66 -8.78
CA ASP A 20 -0.07 5.80 -7.86
C ASP A 20 1.38 6.14 -7.48
N LEU A 21 2.24 5.12 -7.39
CA LEU A 21 3.67 5.28 -7.13
C LEU A 21 4.43 5.71 -8.38
N MET A 22 4.18 5.07 -9.52
CA MET A 22 4.88 5.35 -10.78
C MET A 22 4.52 6.72 -11.35
N GLU A 23 3.26 7.13 -11.27
CA GLU A 23 2.79 8.44 -11.74
C GLU A 23 2.89 9.54 -10.67
N ARG A 24 3.26 9.19 -9.43
CA ARG A 24 3.22 10.10 -8.26
C ARG A 24 1.87 10.78 -8.05
N LYS A 25 0.79 10.14 -8.50
CA LYS A 25 -0.58 10.66 -8.35
C LYS A 25 -1.04 10.67 -6.90
N ASN A 26 -0.65 9.65 -6.13
CA ASN A 26 -1.23 9.42 -4.81
C ASN A 26 -0.21 8.84 -3.82
N ILE A 27 0.84 9.62 -3.57
CA ILE A 27 1.89 9.28 -2.59
C ILE A 27 1.34 9.20 -1.16
N ALA A 28 0.26 9.93 -0.86
CA ALA A 28 -0.44 9.83 0.42
C ALA A 28 -0.95 8.40 0.67
N GLN A 29 -1.50 7.75 -0.36
CA GLN A 29 -1.99 6.38 -0.26
C GLN A 29 -0.83 5.38 -0.07
N VAL A 30 0.28 5.56 -0.79
CA VAL A 30 1.50 4.74 -0.60
C VAL A 30 2.01 4.84 0.84
N THR A 31 2.00 6.04 1.41
CA THR A 31 2.47 6.28 2.78
C THR A 31 1.53 5.63 3.81
N ASN A 32 0.22 5.71 3.59
CA ASN A 32 -0.77 5.00 4.40
C ASN A 32 -0.59 3.48 4.33
N THR A 33 -0.34 2.90 3.15
CA THR A 33 -0.04 1.47 3.01
C THR A 33 1.18 1.07 3.84
N ILE A 34 2.26 1.87 3.81
CA ILE A 34 3.47 1.60 4.58
C ILE A 34 3.18 1.67 6.09
N PHE A 35 2.40 2.66 6.52
CA PHE A 35 1.96 2.77 7.92
C PHE A 35 1.05 1.63 8.36
N ALA A 36 0.17 1.16 7.48
CA ALA A 36 -0.73 0.02 7.73
C ALA A 36 0.07 -1.29 7.90
N ILE A 37 1.08 -1.52 7.04
CA ILE A 37 2.01 -2.65 7.19
C ILE A 37 2.81 -2.54 8.50
N GLY A 38 3.29 -1.36 8.86
CA GLY A 38 4.08 -1.16 10.08
C GLY A 38 3.29 -1.27 11.39
N ARG A 39 1.95 -1.26 11.34
CA ARG A 39 1.08 -1.46 12.51
C ARG A 39 0.56 -2.89 12.67
N ALA A 40 0.70 -3.74 11.65
CA ALA A 40 0.28 -5.14 11.66
C ALA A 40 1.43 -6.06 12.08
#